data_AF-A0A484MRD1-F1
#
_entry.id   AF-A0A484MRD1-F1
#
_cell.length_a   1.000
_cell.length_b   1.000
_cell.length_c   1.000
_cell.angle_alpha   90.00
_cell.angle_beta   90.00
_cell.angle_gamma   90.00
#
_symmetry.space_group_name_H-M   'P 1'
#
loop_
_entity.id
_entity.type
_entity.pdbx_description
1 polymer ?
#
loop_
_entity_poly.entity_id
_entity_poly.type
_entity_poly.pdbx_seq_one_letter_code
_entity_poly.pdbx_strand_id
1 'polypeptide(L)'
;MTMQKGCQKQPGMLFAITDALWAPLQEEVEKLSHRCTLEITNLILNFVSKDLSVAVEKEVKKEIASVGKIVVQALIPVIEKGLPLAIYEVFQEFQKGGADKTVDLLEKAIYSKLEATMATQIQAQFQKSGKQVIQEALKSTLEASIIPAFDLSCKEVFEQIDAQFQKVMTENVAAVQQQFESLRSPSAHSLKDAFSPMHSKTMLTVRESSWL
;
A
#
# COMPACT_ATOMS: atom_id res chain seq x y z
N MET A 1 -22.67 13.48 66.69
CA MET A 1 -21.39 13.32 65.97
C MET A 1 -21.37 11.94 65.33
N THR A 2 -21.97 11.79 64.17
CA THR A 2 -21.89 10.61 63.29
C THR A 2 -22.78 10.85 62.06
N MET A 3 -22.41 10.23 60.95
CA MET A 3 -23.10 10.24 59.64
C MET A 3 -22.66 11.33 58.65
N GLN A 4 -21.37 11.35 58.31
CA GLN A 4 -20.91 11.87 57.02
C GLN A 4 -19.72 11.04 56.51
N LYS A 5 -19.96 9.75 56.20
CA LYS A 5 -18.99 8.86 55.53
C LYS A 5 -19.62 8.07 54.37
N GLY A 6 -20.71 8.58 53.78
CA GLY A 6 -21.46 7.86 52.74
C GLY A 6 -21.11 8.21 51.28
N CYS A 7 -20.47 9.35 51.01
CA CYS A 7 -20.37 9.89 49.64
C CYS A 7 -18.96 9.98 49.04
N GLN A 8 -17.94 9.32 49.63
CA GLN A 8 -16.56 9.45 49.13
C GLN A 8 -15.99 8.17 48.47
N LYS A 9 -16.81 7.12 48.29
CA LYS A 9 -16.37 5.84 47.68
C LYS A 9 -16.83 5.61 46.23
N GLN A 10 -17.69 6.46 45.68
CA GLN A 10 -18.19 6.30 44.31
C GLN A 10 -17.16 6.56 43.19
N PRO A 11 -16.16 7.46 43.32
CA PRO A 11 -15.17 7.66 42.25
C PRO A 11 -14.28 6.44 42.00
N GLY A 12 -13.92 5.70 43.06
CA GLY A 12 -12.99 4.57 42.96
C GLY A 12 -13.58 3.32 42.32
N MET A 13 -14.90 3.10 42.46
CA MET A 13 -15.55 1.92 41.88
C MET A 13 -15.77 2.09 40.37
N LEU A 14 -16.13 3.31 39.93
CA LEU A 14 -16.25 3.62 38.50
C LEU A 14 -14.88 3.51 37.80
N PHE A 15 -13.83 4.03 38.44
CA PHE A 15 -12.46 3.94 37.93
C PHE A 15 -11.98 2.47 37.85
N ALA A 16 -12.24 1.66 38.88
CA ALA A 16 -11.89 0.24 38.87
C ALA A 16 -12.65 -0.56 37.79
N ILE A 17 -13.90 -0.19 37.50
CA ILE A 17 -14.70 -0.77 36.40
C ILE A 17 -14.10 -0.38 35.04
N THR A 18 -13.69 0.88 34.87
CA THR A 18 -13.03 1.35 33.65
C THR A 18 -11.68 0.65 33.44
N ASP A 19 -10.86 0.52 34.48
CA ASP A 19 -9.57 -0.18 34.40
C ASP A 19 -9.73 -1.68 34.09
N ALA A 20 -10.76 -2.31 34.67
CA ALA A 20 -11.07 -3.72 34.40
C ALA A 20 -11.57 -3.96 32.98
N LEU A 21 -12.27 -2.99 32.37
CA LEU A 21 -12.65 -3.03 30.94
C LEU A 21 -11.45 -2.78 30.02
N TRP A 22 -10.49 -1.96 30.48
CA TRP A 22 -9.37 -1.52 29.66
C TRP A 22 -8.33 -2.62 29.44
N ALA A 23 -7.98 -3.40 30.46
CA ALA A 23 -6.90 -4.40 30.34
C ALA A 23 -7.15 -5.49 29.28
N PRO A 24 -8.33 -6.16 29.21
CA PRO A 24 -8.61 -7.16 28.17
C PRO A 24 -8.76 -6.56 26.76
N LEU A 25 -9.22 -5.30 26.68
CA LEU A 25 -9.31 -4.58 25.42
C LEU A 25 -7.92 -4.21 24.90
N GLN A 26 -7.04 -3.74 25.78
CA GLN A 26 -5.66 -3.40 25.45
C GLN A 26 -4.90 -4.62 24.93
N GLU A 27 -5.02 -5.78 25.58
CA GLU A 27 -4.38 -7.02 25.15
C GLU A 27 -4.84 -7.43 23.72
N GLU A 28 -6.14 -7.36 23.43
CA GLU A 28 -6.64 -7.67 22.10
C GLU A 28 -6.25 -6.62 21.04
N VAL A 29 -6.16 -5.34 21.40
CA VAL A 29 -5.64 -4.30 20.51
C VAL A 29 -4.18 -4.56 20.15
N GLU A 30 -3.33 -4.91 21.12
CA GLU A 30 -1.92 -5.25 20.86
C GLU A 30 -1.78 -6.48 19.95
N LYS A 31 -2.59 -7.52 20.21
CA LYS A 31 -2.63 -8.74 19.40
C LYS A 31 -3.13 -8.50 17.98
N LEU A 32 -4.18 -7.70 17.80
CA LEU A 32 -4.70 -7.30 16.49
C LEU A 32 -3.69 -6.43 15.74
N SER A 33 -3.02 -5.50 16.43
CA SER A 33 -1.96 -4.69 15.85
C SER A 33 -0.82 -5.56 15.32
N HIS A 34 -0.39 -6.56 16.10
CA HIS A 34 0.64 -7.50 15.66
C HIS A 34 0.18 -8.32 14.45
N ARG A 35 -1.05 -8.85 14.48
CA ARG A 35 -1.63 -9.59 13.34
C ARG A 35 -1.71 -8.74 12.08
N CYS A 36 -2.27 -7.53 12.19
CA CYS A 36 -2.39 -6.59 11.08
C CYS A 36 -1.01 -6.27 10.48
N THR A 37 0.01 -6.11 11.32
CA THR A 37 1.40 -5.93 10.85
C THR A 37 1.87 -7.11 10.00
N LEU A 38 1.57 -8.35 10.42
CA LEU A 38 1.92 -9.56 9.67
C LEU A 38 1.12 -9.69 8.36
N GLU A 39 -0.16 -9.38 8.38
CA GLU A 39 -1.02 -9.37 7.19
C GLU A 39 -0.55 -8.35 6.16
N ILE A 40 -0.29 -7.10 6.58
CA ILE A 40 0.27 -6.05 5.72
C ILE A 40 1.63 -6.48 5.15
N THR A 41 2.49 -7.09 5.98
CA THR A 41 3.79 -7.59 5.52
C THR A 41 3.63 -8.66 4.44
N ASN A 42 2.70 -9.59 4.62
CA ASN A 42 2.39 -10.62 3.62
C ASN A 42 1.78 -10.03 2.35
N LEU A 43 0.90 -9.04 2.45
CA LEU A 43 0.35 -8.33 1.30
C LEU A 43 1.45 -7.63 0.49
N ILE A 44 2.36 -6.92 1.16
CA ILE A 44 3.51 -6.29 0.50
C ILE A 44 4.39 -7.34 -0.17
N LEU A 45 4.70 -8.44 0.53
CA LEU A 45 5.54 -9.50 -0.02
C LEU A 45 4.91 -10.15 -1.26
N ASN A 46 3.61 -10.46 -1.22
CA ASN A 46 2.87 -11.00 -2.35
C ASN A 46 2.81 -10.01 -3.52
N PHE A 47 2.57 -8.73 -3.23
CA PHE A 47 2.59 -7.69 -4.24
C PHE A 47 3.94 -7.62 -4.95
N VAL A 48 5.04 -7.51 -4.19
CA VAL A 48 6.39 -7.38 -4.77
C VAL A 48 6.80 -8.64 -5.54
N SER A 49 6.55 -9.82 -4.96
CA SER A 49 7.03 -11.09 -5.53
C SER A 49 6.22 -11.56 -6.74
N LYS A 50 4.92 -11.24 -6.79
CA LYS A 50 4.00 -11.80 -7.79
C LYS A 50 3.36 -10.72 -8.64
N ASP A 51 2.49 -9.89 -8.08
CA ASP A 51 1.65 -8.99 -8.86
C ASP A 51 2.49 -7.95 -9.60
N LEU A 52 3.44 -7.34 -8.90
CA LEU A 52 4.36 -6.37 -9.46
C LEU A 52 5.28 -6.99 -10.50
N SER A 53 5.87 -8.15 -10.19
CA SER A 53 6.78 -8.86 -11.10
C SER A 53 6.07 -9.17 -12.42
N VAL A 54 4.84 -9.69 -12.37
CA VAL A 54 4.04 -10.01 -13.55
C VAL A 54 3.66 -8.76 -14.33
N ALA A 55 3.23 -7.70 -13.65
CA ALA A 55 2.83 -6.45 -14.29
C ALA A 55 4.01 -5.77 -15.00
N VAL A 56 5.15 -5.64 -14.33
CA VAL A 56 6.37 -5.05 -14.90
C VAL A 56 6.89 -5.90 -16.06
N GLU A 57 6.94 -7.22 -15.93
CA GLU A 57 7.41 -8.11 -17.00
C GLU A 57 6.56 -7.95 -18.27
N LYS A 58 5.23 -7.88 -18.11
CA LYS A 58 4.30 -7.67 -19.22
C LYS A 58 4.55 -6.35 -19.95
N GLU A 59 4.71 -5.26 -19.22
CA GLU A 59 4.93 -3.94 -19.81
C GLU A 59 6.33 -3.81 -20.42
N VAL A 60 7.36 -4.36 -19.77
CA VAL A 60 8.72 -4.42 -20.34
C VAL A 60 8.73 -5.19 -21.66
N LYS A 61 8.03 -6.32 -21.76
CA LYS A 61 7.92 -7.09 -23.01
C LYS A 61 7.30 -6.26 -24.14
N LYS A 62 6.24 -5.51 -23.86
CA LYS A 62 5.61 -4.62 -24.85
C LYS A 62 6.54 -3.49 -25.26
N GLU A 63 7.22 -2.87 -24.29
CA GLU A 63 8.14 -1.77 -24.55
C GLU A 63 9.34 -2.24 -25.38
N ILE A 64 9.93 -3.41 -25.09
CA ILE A 64 11.00 -4.00 -25.91
C ILE A 64 10.54 -4.21 -27.35
N ALA A 65 9.33 -4.74 -27.56
CA ALA A 65 8.77 -4.92 -28.90
C ALA A 65 8.59 -3.58 -29.64
N SER A 66 8.16 -2.54 -28.92
CA SER A 66 8.03 -1.17 -29.45
C SER A 66 9.39 -0.57 -29.84
N VAL A 67 10.39 -0.70 -28.96
CA VAL A 67 11.77 -0.23 -29.21
C VAL A 67 12.34 -0.87 -30.46
N GLY A 68 12.14 -2.19 -30.66
CA GLY A 68 12.60 -2.89 -31.86
C GLY A 68 12.04 -2.25 -33.14
N LYS A 69 10.74 -1.95 -33.18
CA LYS A 69 10.11 -1.27 -34.32
C LYS A 69 10.71 0.10 -34.57
N ILE A 70 10.91 0.88 -33.51
CA ILE A 70 11.38 2.27 -33.62
C ILE A 70 12.84 2.33 -34.06
N VAL A 71 13.67 1.42 -33.55
CA VAL A 71 15.06 1.28 -34.00
C VAL A 71 15.10 0.93 -35.49
N VAL A 72 14.35 -0.08 -35.93
CA VAL A 72 14.28 -0.43 -37.36
C VAL A 72 13.87 0.76 -38.21
N GLN A 73 12.82 1.49 -37.82
CA GLN A 73 12.36 2.68 -38.54
C GLN A 73 13.42 3.80 -38.59
N ALA A 74 14.19 3.98 -37.52
CA ALA A 74 15.24 4.98 -37.47
C ALA A 74 16.50 4.59 -38.27
N LEU A 75 16.74 3.29 -38.47
CA LEU A 75 17.89 2.82 -39.23
C LEU A 75 17.67 2.87 -40.75
N ILE A 76 16.42 2.78 -41.22
CA ILE A 76 16.07 2.92 -42.65
C ILE A 76 16.75 4.15 -43.29
N PRO A 77 16.60 5.40 -42.78
CA PRO A 77 17.24 6.57 -43.39
C PRO A 77 18.77 6.56 -43.28
N VAL A 78 19.35 5.90 -42.27
CA VAL A 78 20.81 5.75 -42.16
C VAL A 78 21.32 4.85 -43.28
N ILE A 79 20.59 3.78 -43.60
CA ILE A 79 20.94 2.87 -44.70
C ILE A 79 20.70 3.56 -46.06
N GLU A 80 19.52 4.13 -46.27
CA GLU A 80 19.12 4.71 -47.56
C GLU A 80 19.95 5.94 -47.95
N LYS A 81 20.31 6.78 -46.98
CA LYS A 81 21.00 8.06 -47.23
C LYS A 81 22.40 8.12 -46.67
N GLY A 82 22.65 7.47 -45.55
CA GLY A 82 23.98 7.46 -44.93
C GLY A 82 24.98 6.59 -45.70
N LEU A 83 24.55 5.44 -46.22
CA LEU A 83 25.42 4.55 -46.99
C LEU A 83 25.93 5.20 -48.28
N PRO A 84 25.08 5.80 -49.15
CA PRO A 84 25.56 6.46 -50.36
C PRO A 84 26.46 7.66 -50.06
N LEU A 85 26.17 8.41 -48.99
CA LEU A 85 26.97 9.56 -48.58
C LEU A 85 28.37 9.13 -48.10
N ALA A 86 28.43 8.10 -47.27
CA ALA A 86 29.70 7.58 -46.76
C ALA A 86 30.56 6.97 -47.90
N ILE A 87 29.92 6.31 -48.89
CA ILE A 87 30.60 5.83 -50.09
C ILE A 87 31.15 7.01 -50.91
N TYR A 88 30.39 8.11 -51.05
CA TYR A 88 30.85 9.31 -51.75
C TYR A 88 32.06 9.95 -51.05
N GLU A 89 32.01 10.08 -49.72
CA GLU A 89 33.12 10.61 -48.91
C GLU A 89 34.39 9.76 -49.05
N VAL A 90 34.26 8.44 -49.02
CA VAL A 90 35.37 7.50 -49.19
C VAL A 90 35.96 7.54 -50.60
N PHE A 91 35.11 7.65 -51.63
CA PHE A 91 35.57 7.82 -53.01
C PHE A 91 36.36 9.12 -53.19
N GLN A 92 35.95 10.20 -52.52
CA GLN A 92 36.64 11.47 -52.55
C GLN A 92 38.04 11.40 -51.90
N GLU A 93 38.18 10.69 -50.77
CA GLU A 93 39.49 10.45 -50.14
C GLU A 93 40.40 9.54 -50.97
N PHE A 94 39.82 8.55 -51.64
CA PHE A 94 40.57 7.70 -52.57
C PHE A 94 41.20 8.53 -53.70
N GLN A 95 40.45 9.49 -54.28
CA GLN A 95 40.98 10.38 -55.32
C GLN A 95 42.11 11.31 -54.83
N LYS A 96 42.25 11.51 -53.52
CA LYS A 96 43.36 12.28 -52.93
C LYS A 96 44.61 11.45 -52.65
N GLY A 97 44.64 10.16 -53.04
CA GLY A 97 45.82 9.29 -52.99
C GLY A 97 45.90 8.34 -51.78
N GLY A 98 44.83 8.20 -50.99
CA GLY A 98 44.78 7.34 -49.81
C GLY A 98 44.02 6.03 -50.03
N ALA A 99 44.61 5.05 -50.74
CA ALA A 99 43.89 3.84 -51.16
C ALA A 99 43.80 2.71 -50.12
N ASP A 100 44.73 2.66 -49.15
CA ASP A 100 44.95 1.47 -48.31
C ASP A 100 44.11 1.46 -47.00
N LYS A 101 43.39 2.54 -46.69
CA LYS A 101 42.62 2.71 -45.43
C LYS A 101 41.13 3.03 -45.63
N THR A 102 40.69 3.14 -46.87
CA THR A 102 39.38 3.72 -47.24
C THR A 102 38.19 2.82 -46.89
N VAL A 103 38.33 1.50 -46.98
CA VAL A 103 37.25 0.55 -46.60
C VAL A 103 37.06 0.48 -45.09
N ASP A 104 38.16 0.48 -44.33
CA ASP A 104 38.12 0.51 -42.85
C ASP A 104 37.51 1.82 -42.32
N LEU A 105 37.77 2.94 -43.01
CA LEU A 105 37.11 4.23 -42.76
C LEU A 105 35.61 4.18 -43.03
N LEU A 106 35.18 3.55 -44.13
CA LEU A 106 33.76 3.38 -44.47
C LEU A 106 33.02 2.57 -43.41
N GLU A 107 33.58 1.42 -43.04
CA GLU A 107 33.02 0.51 -42.04
C GLU A 107 32.85 1.23 -40.69
N LYS A 108 33.89 1.92 -40.23
CA LYS A 108 33.84 2.72 -38.99
C LYS A 108 32.84 3.86 -39.05
N ALA A 109 32.74 4.58 -40.16
CA ALA A 109 31.81 5.70 -40.30
C ALA A 109 30.34 5.23 -40.26
N ILE A 110 30.02 4.14 -40.97
CA ILE A 110 28.68 3.58 -40.97
C ILE A 110 28.35 2.98 -39.61
N TYR A 111 29.26 2.22 -39.01
CA TYR A 111 29.06 1.59 -37.71
C TYR A 111 28.82 2.63 -36.61
N SER A 112 29.66 3.65 -36.51
CA SER A 112 29.50 4.72 -35.52
C SER A 112 28.19 5.49 -35.67
N LYS A 113 27.74 5.74 -36.90
CA LYS A 113 26.46 6.40 -37.17
C LYS A 113 25.26 5.51 -36.83
N LEU A 114 25.37 4.21 -37.11
CA LEU A 114 24.37 3.21 -36.74
C LEU A 114 24.23 3.14 -35.21
N GLU A 115 25.35 2.97 -34.51
CA GLU A 115 25.42 2.89 -33.05
C GLU A 115 24.87 4.16 -32.39
N ALA A 116 25.32 5.34 -32.84
CA ALA A 116 24.83 6.62 -32.31
C ALA A 116 23.31 6.79 -32.52
N THR A 117 22.80 6.38 -33.68
CA THR A 117 21.35 6.44 -33.98
C THR A 117 20.58 5.47 -33.10
N MET A 118 21.04 4.22 -32.98
CA MET A 118 20.41 3.20 -32.13
C MET A 118 20.39 3.65 -30.66
N ALA A 119 21.53 4.09 -30.13
CA ALA A 119 21.65 4.56 -28.76
C ALA A 119 20.70 5.73 -28.49
N THR A 120 20.66 6.72 -29.38
CA THR A 120 19.77 7.88 -29.25
C THR A 120 18.30 7.47 -29.25
N GLN A 121 17.90 6.54 -30.12
CA GLN A 121 16.51 6.08 -30.22
C GLN A 121 16.10 5.25 -29.01
N ILE A 122 16.94 4.29 -28.58
CA ILE A 122 16.68 3.49 -27.39
C ILE A 122 16.56 4.40 -26.16
N GLN A 123 17.48 5.35 -25.99
CA GLN A 123 17.44 6.29 -24.88
C GLN A 123 16.19 7.17 -24.93
N ALA A 124 15.84 7.72 -26.09
CA ALA A 124 14.66 8.56 -26.26
C ALA A 124 13.36 7.78 -25.99
N GLN A 125 13.28 6.52 -26.43
CA GLN A 125 12.12 5.66 -26.16
C GLN A 125 11.99 5.33 -24.69
N PHE A 126 13.08 4.93 -24.03
CA PHE A 126 13.07 4.64 -22.62
C PHE A 126 12.66 5.86 -21.77
N GLN A 127 13.16 7.05 -22.12
CA GLN A 127 12.83 8.28 -21.39
C GLN A 127 11.37 8.74 -21.59
N LYS A 128 10.77 8.47 -22.75
CA LYS A 128 9.38 8.87 -23.06
C LYS A 128 8.36 7.81 -22.70
N SER A 129 8.43 6.65 -23.36
CA SER A 129 7.44 5.58 -23.24
C SER A 129 7.78 4.68 -22.05
N GLY A 130 8.97 4.08 -22.04
CA GLY A 130 9.35 3.12 -21.00
C GLY A 130 9.14 3.61 -19.57
N LYS A 131 9.61 4.82 -19.24
CA LYS A 131 9.41 5.41 -17.91
C LYS A 131 7.93 5.58 -17.56
N GLN A 132 7.12 6.08 -18.49
CA GLN A 132 5.69 6.32 -18.27
C GLN A 132 4.95 5.00 -18.06
N VAL A 133 5.14 4.03 -18.96
CA VAL A 133 4.41 2.76 -18.92
C VAL A 133 4.75 1.96 -17.67
N ILE A 134 6.02 1.94 -17.24
CA ILE A 134 6.42 1.30 -15.99
C ILE A 134 5.81 2.01 -14.78
N GLN A 135 5.83 3.35 -14.76
CA GLN A 135 5.23 4.13 -13.67
C GLN A 135 3.72 3.92 -13.57
N GLU A 136 3.01 3.90 -14.70
CA GLU A 136 1.57 3.64 -14.76
C GLU A 136 1.24 2.20 -14.34
N ALA A 137 2.05 1.21 -14.75
CA ALA A 137 1.88 -0.16 -14.31
C ALA A 137 2.06 -0.30 -12.80
N LEU A 138 3.11 0.32 -12.22
CA LEU A 138 3.34 0.37 -10.78
C LEU A 138 2.13 0.94 -10.04
N LYS A 139 1.66 2.11 -10.49
CA LYS A 139 0.52 2.81 -9.89
C LYS A 139 -0.75 1.97 -9.99
N SER A 140 -1.09 1.48 -11.19
CA SER A 140 -2.30 0.70 -11.43
C SER A 140 -2.30 -0.61 -10.65
N THR A 141 -1.16 -1.30 -10.56
CA THR A 141 -1.06 -2.55 -9.77
C THR A 141 -1.23 -2.27 -8.27
N LEU A 142 -0.65 -1.18 -7.77
CA LEU A 142 -0.81 -0.77 -6.37
C LEU A 142 -2.28 -0.46 -6.05
N GLU A 143 -2.94 0.33 -6.91
CA GLU A 143 -4.35 0.71 -6.78
C GLU A 143 -5.28 -0.50 -6.87
N ALA A 144 -4.95 -1.51 -7.67
CA ALA A 144 -5.79 -2.70 -7.86
C ALA A 144 -5.60 -3.78 -6.78
N SER A 145 -4.41 -3.89 -6.17
CA SER A 145 -4.07 -5.01 -5.27
C SER A 145 -3.91 -4.57 -3.81
N ILE A 146 -3.00 -3.64 -3.52
CA ILE A 146 -2.67 -3.28 -2.13
C ILE A 146 -3.78 -2.44 -1.48
N ILE A 147 -4.32 -1.44 -2.18
CA ILE A 147 -5.33 -0.54 -1.59
C ILE A 147 -6.58 -1.31 -1.14
N PRO A 148 -7.20 -2.16 -1.97
CA PRO A 148 -8.39 -2.90 -1.56
C PRO A 148 -8.12 -3.91 -0.44
N ALA A 149 -6.97 -4.58 -0.47
CA ALA A 149 -6.60 -5.54 0.56
C ALA A 149 -6.34 -4.87 1.92
N PHE A 150 -5.73 -3.68 1.91
CA PHE A 150 -5.54 -2.88 3.11
C PHE A 150 -6.87 -2.40 3.69
N ASP A 151 -7.77 -1.85 2.85
CA ASP A 151 -9.10 -1.40 3.27
C ASP A 151 -9.89 -2.54 3.94
N LEU A 152 -9.84 -3.73 3.34
CA LEU A 152 -10.47 -4.93 3.89
C LEU A 152 -9.86 -5.32 5.25
N SER A 153 -8.53 -5.34 5.39
CA SER A 153 -7.86 -5.68 6.65
C SER A 153 -8.20 -4.66 7.75
N CYS A 154 -8.23 -3.36 7.44
CA CYS A 154 -8.67 -2.34 8.39
C CYS A 154 -10.09 -2.59 8.87
N LYS A 155 -11.01 -2.89 7.93
CA LYS A 155 -12.39 -3.20 8.27
C LYS A 155 -12.50 -4.42 9.20
N GLU A 156 -11.78 -5.49 8.90
CA GLU A 156 -11.77 -6.71 9.74
C GLU A 156 -11.20 -6.47 11.14
N VAL A 157 -10.18 -5.61 11.27
CA VAL A 157 -9.63 -5.22 12.57
C VAL A 157 -10.66 -4.40 13.37
N PHE A 158 -11.33 -3.44 12.73
CA PHE A 158 -12.38 -2.66 13.39
C PHE A 158 -13.55 -3.53 13.88
N GLU A 159 -14.01 -4.47 13.04
CA GLU A 159 -15.07 -5.41 13.42
C GLU A 159 -14.65 -6.31 14.59
N GLN A 160 -13.38 -6.74 14.64
CA GLN A 160 -12.85 -7.52 15.77
C GLN A 160 -12.75 -6.71 17.06
N ILE A 161 -12.31 -5.45 17.00
CA ILE A 161 -12.28 -4.56 18.17
C ILE A 161 -13.70 -4.32 18.69
N ASP A 162 -14.67 -4.04 17.81
CA ASP A 162 -16.06 -3.83 18.22
C ASP A 162 -16.65 -5.10 18.86
N ALA A 163 -16.47 -6.26 18.23
CA ALA A 163 -16.92 -7.54 18.79
C ALA A 163 -16.33 -7.81 20.18
N GLN A 164 -15.03 -7.56 20.35
CA GLN A 164 -14.36 -7.74 21.63
C GLN A 164 -14.85 -6.73 22.67
N PHE A 165 -15.06 -5.47 22.29
CA PHE A 165 -15.62 -4.45 23.16
C PHE A 165 -17.03 -4.84 23.66
N GLN A 166 -17.92 -5.25 22.76
CA GLN A 166 -19.27 -5.71 23.11
C GLN A 166 -19.24 -6.92 24.05
N LYS A 167 -18.31 -7.86 23.81
CA LYS A 167 -18.11 -9.02 24.66
C LYS A 167 -17.68 -8.62 26.07
N VAL A 168 -16.62 -7.83 26.21
CA VAL A 168 -16.08 -7.39 27.51
C VAL A 168 -17.12 -6.59 28.29
N MET A 169 -17.91 -5.74 27.61
CA MET A 169 -19.03 -5.02 28.23
C MET A 169 -20.10 -5.97 28.78
N THR A 170 -20.49 -6.99 28.01
CA THR A 170 -21.50 -7.97 28.43
C THR A 170 -21.04 -8.79 29.63
N GLU A 171 -19.79 -9.26 29.60
CA GLU A 171 -19.16 -10.04 30.68
C GLU A 171 -19.05 -9.21 31.97
N ASN A 172 -18.64 -7.94 31.87
CA ASN A 172 -18.52 -7.07 33.03
C ASN A 172 -19.88 -6.72 33.66
N VAL A 173 -20.90 -6.45 32.83
CA VAL A 173 -22.28 -6.27 33.31
C VAL A 173 -22.76 -7.52 34.05
N ALA A 174 -22.49 -8.71 33.51
CA ALA A 174 -22.84 -9.97 34.17
C ALA A 174 -22.08 -10.16 35.50
N ALA A 175 -20.79 -9.83 35.56
CA ALA A 175 -19.98 -9.92 36.77
C ALA A 175 -20.44 -8.95 37.86
N VAL A 176 -20.76 -7.71 37.49
CA VAL A 176 -21.32 -6.70 38.42
C VAL A 176 -22.68 -7.14 38.92
N GLN A 177 -23.55 -7.67 38.06
CA GLN A 177 -24.86 -8.19 38.45
C GLN A 177 -24.74 -9.35 39.45
N GLN A 178 -23.82 -10.29 39.22
CA GLN A 178 -23.54 -11.39 40.16
C GLN A 178 -22.96 -10.92 41.49
N GLN A 179 -22.03 -9.96 41.47
CA GLN A 179 -21.50 -9.32 42.68
C GLN A 179 -22.63 -8.72 43.51
N PHE A 180 -23.57 -8.05 42.83
CA PHE A 180 -24.71 -7.41 43.45
C PHE A 180 -25.70 -8.41 44.07
N GLU A 181 -25.94 -9.53 43.39
CA GLU A 181 -26.78 -10.62 43.90
C GLU A 181 -26.14 -11.35 45.09
N SER A 182 -24.80 -11.45 45.12
CA SER A 182 -24.05 -12.05 46.25
C SER A 182 -23.96 -11.14 47.48
N LEU A 183 -24.01 -9.81 47.31
CA LEU A 183 -23.86 -8.80 48.36
C LEU A 183 -25.17 -8.45 49.10
N ARG A 184 -26.22 -9.28 49.01
CA ARG A 184 -27.61 -9.02 49.48
C ARG A 184 -27.67 -8.26 50.82
N SER A 185 -27.69 -6.93 50.72
CA SER A 185 -27.98 -5.96 51.77
C SER A 185 -29.02 -4.96 51.24
N PRO A 186 -29.84 -4.34 52.10
CA PRO A 186 -31.03 -3.58 51.70
C PRO A 186 -30.78 -2.41 50.72
N SER A 187 -29.54 -1.91 50.61
CA SER A 187 -29.14 -0.85 49.68
C SER A 187 -29.10 -1.26 48.20
N ALA A 188 -29.27 -2.54 47.89
CA ALA A 188 -29.22 -3.06 46.53
C ALA A 188 -30.34 -2.50 45.61
N HIS A 189 -31.53 -2.29 46.14
CA HIS A 189 -32.69 -1.92 45.31
C HIS A 189 -32.56 -0.51 44.69
N SER A 190 -31.89 0.42 45.37
CA SER A 190 -31.77 1.81 44.91
C SER A 190 -30.72 2.03 43.81
N LEU A 191 -29.75 1.12 43.65
CA LEU A 191 -28.70 1.19 42.63
C LEU A 191 -29.12 0.49 41.33
N LYS A 192 -29.93 -0.58 41.43
CA LYS A 192 -30.55 -1.25 40.26
C LYS A 192 -31.38 -0.27 39.43
N ASP A 193 -32.18 0.56 40.09
CA ASP A 193 -33.00 1.59 39.45
C ASP A 193 -32.16 2.73 38.82
N ALA A 194 -30.92 2.93 39.27
CA ALA A 194 -29.99 3.92 38.71
C ALA A 194 -29.21 3.42 37.48
N PHE A 195 -29.09 2.09 37.30
CA PHE A 195 -28.42 1.47 36.15
C PHE A 195 -29.37 1.12 35.00
N SER A 196 -30.66 0.86 35.26
CA SER A 196 -31.66 0.67 34.20
C SER A 196 -31.76 1.83 33.17
N PRO A 197 -31.53 3.12 33.51
CA PRO A 197 -31.55 4.21 32.52
C PRO A 197 -30.30 4.28 31.61
N MET A 198 -29.19 3.61 31.94
CA MET A 198 -27.97 3.65 31.12
C MET A 198 -28.09 2.86 29.82
N HIS A 199 -29.01 1.91 29.74
CA HIS A 199 -29.25 1.09 28.54
C HIS A 199 -29.76 1.90 27.33
N SER A 200 -30.36 3.08 27.53
CA SER A 200 -31.00 3.83 26.43
C SER A 200 -30.19 5.01 25.90
N LYS A 201 -29.20 5.53 26.65
CA LYS A 201 -28.48 6.76 26.26
C LYS A 201 -27.07 6.52 25.72
N THR A 202 -26.38 5.48 26.16
CA THR A 202 -25.00 5.20 25.69
C THR A 202 -24.97 4.65 24.26
N MET A 203 -26.04 4.02 23.79
CA MET A 203 -26.16 3.57 22.39
C MET A 203 -26.42 4.70 21.37
N LEU A 204 -26.89 5.87 21.82
CA LEU A 204 -27.21 6.99 20.92
C LEU A 204 -25.99 7.89 20.66
N THR A 205 -25.08 8.06 21.62
CA THR A 205 -23.92 8.95 21.47
C THR A 205 -22.73 8.34 20.72
N VAL A 206 -22.60 7.01 20.68
CA VAL A 206 -21.52 6.35 19.92
C VAL A 206 -21.82 6.34 18.42
N ARG A 207 -23.11 6.33 18.02
CA ARG A 207 -23.50 6.22 16.61
C ARG A 207 -23.40 7.55 15.83
N GLU A 208 -23.50 8.69 16.51
CA GLU A 208 -23.36 10.02 15.89
C GLU A 208 -21.91 10.48 15.70
N SER A 209 -20.95 9.88 16.43
CA SER A 209 -19.53 10.27 16.34
C SER A 209 -18.73 9.51 15.28
N SER A 210 -19.38 8.60 14.54
CA SER A 210 -18.71 7.72 13.56
C SER A 210 -18.83 8.19 12.10
N TRP A 211 -19.44 9.35 11.84
CA TRP A 211 -19.65 9.91 10.49
C TRP A 211 -19.41 11.44 10.36
N LEU A 212 -18.45 11.98 11.12
CA LEU A 212 -17.82 13.30 10.85
C LEU A 212 -16.30 13.13 10.87
#